data_AF-A0A353LSP0-F1
#
_entry.id   AF-A0A353LSP0-F1
#
_cell.length_a   1.000
_cell.length_b   1.000
_cell.length_c   1.000
_cell.angle_alpha   90.00
_cell.angle_beta   90.00
_cell.angle_gamma   90.00
#
_symmetry.space_group_name_H-M   'P 1'
#
loop_
_entity.id
_entity.type
_entity.pdbx_description
1 polymer ?
#
loop_
_entity_poly.entity_id
_entity_poly.type
_entity_poly.pdbx_seq_one_letter_code
_entity_poly.pdbx_strand_id
1 'polypeptide(L)'
;MNSGLRSWTTTLVAAGGLLVSAGLAQAASAQGGPDKQAIIATYADIAHAGYTDSVALARDLQKAVDTLIATPSAAQMAAARQAWLAARVPYMQTEVFRFGNAIVDDWEGKVNAWPLDEGLIDYVAPAYGNSSNGNPVYAANVIANPEIRVGGKTVDAAQLTKALLADSLHEIGGGEANVATGYHAIEFLLWGQDLNGTGPGAGNRPWTDYAKGDACTNGNCDRRAAYLDAATELLVDDLVWMAMQWAPKGAARQDLMAVPADQALARILTGLGSLSYGELAGERIKLGLMLHDPEEEHDCFSDNTHNSHYYDVIGMLNVYTGSYTRPDGSKLSGAALADLVAQKDPGLNERMLKDL
;
A
#
# COMPACT_ATOMS: atom_id res chain seq x y z
N MET A 1 34.50 6.56 -70.07
CA MET A 1 35.90 6.33 -70.49
C MET A 1 36.75 7.24 -69.60
N ASN A 2 37.36 6.69 -68.55
CA ASN A 2 38.80 6.32 -68.46
C ASN A 2 39.71 7.53 -68.70
N SER A 3 40.77 7.81 -67.97
CA SER A 3 41.57 7.19 -66.88
C SER A 3 42.76 8.16 -66.75
N GLY A 4 43.23 8.56 -65.57
CA GLY A 4 44.30 7.87 -64.88
C GLY A 4 45.71 8.47 -65.13
N LEU A 5 46.45 8.58 -64.03
CA LEU A 5 47.89 8.25 -63.83
C LEU A 5 49.01 9.33 -63.88
N ARG A 6 49.70 9.40 -62.73
CA ARG A 6 51.18 9.39 -62.47
C ARG A 6 51.98 10.69 -62.75
N SER A 7 52.99 11.13 -61.98
CA SER A 7 53.70 10.62 -60.77
C SER A 7 54.92 11.50 -60.37
N TRP A 8 55.41 11.32 -59.11
CA TRP A 8 56.78 11.57 -58.53
C TRP A 8 57.17 13.02 -58.14
N THR A 9 57.90 13.35 -57.06
CA THR A 9 58.73 12.61 -56.08
C THR A 9 59.07 13.48 -54.84
N THR A 10 59.05 12.87 -53.64
CA THR A 10 59.90 12.98 -52.41
C THR A 10 60.58 14.27 -51.91
N THR A 11 60.45 14.51 -50.59
CA THR A 11 61.51 15.06 -49.69
C THR A 11 61.39 14.45 -48.28
N LEU A 12 62.53 14.16 -47.64
CA LEU A 12 62.71 13.47 -46.34
C LEU A 12 62.17 14.24 -45.12
N VAL A 13 61.74 13.50 -44.08
CA VAL A 13 61.48 14.00 -42.72
C VAL A 13 62.39 13.28 -41.72
N ALA A 14 63.03 14.05 -40.85
CA ALA A 14 63.93 13.60 -39.79
C ALA A 14 63.18 13.14 -38.53
N ALA A 15 63.71 12.11 -37.88
CA ALA A 15 63.18 11.48 -36.68
C ALA A 15 63.58 12.24 -35.40
N GLY A 16 62.60 12.51 -34.52
CA GLY A 16 62.79 12.97 -33.15
C GLY A 16 61.96 12.09 -32.21
N GLY A 17 62.63 11.50 -31.20
CA GLY A 17 62.03 10.56 -30.26
C GLY A 17 61.08 11.20 -29.25
N LEU A 18 60.09 10.41 -28.82
CA LEU A 18 59.25 10.70 -27.64
C LEU A 18 59.23 9.47 -26.73
N LEU A 19 59.65 9.72 -25.49
CA LEU A 19 59.63 8.79 -24.37
C LEU A 19 58.18 8.45 -23.98
N VAL A 20 57.87 7.15 -23.91
CA VAL A 20 56.60 6.63 -23.40
C VAL A 20 56.71 6.51 -21.88
N SER A 21 56.12 7.43 -21.16
CA SER A 21 55.82 7.28 -19.73
C SER A 21 54.42 6.68 -19.58
N ALA A 22 54.36 5.36 -19.37
CA ALA A 22 53.14 4.65 -19.00
C ALA A 22 52.75 5.03 -17.57
N GLY A 23 51.79 5.95 -17.43
CA GLY A 23 51.13 6.21 -16.16
C GLY A 23 50.18 5.06 -15.82
N LEU A 24 50.60 4.18 -14.92
CA LEU A 24 49.70 3.28 -14.21
C LEU A 24 48.79 4.13 -13.34
N ALA A 25 47.58 4.41 -13.82
CA ALA A 25 46.51 4.87 -12.97
C ALA A 25 46.13 3.70 -12.04
N GLN A 26 46.67 3.72 -10.82
CA GLN A 26 46.14 2.92 -9.73
C GLN A 26 44.68 3.35 -9.53
N ALA A 27 43.74 2.51 -9.97
CA ALA A 27 42.39 2.57 -9.45
C ALA A 27 42.49 2.29 -7.95
N ALA A 28 42.29 3.32 -7.14
CA ALA A 28 42.07 3.15 -5.71
C ALA A 28 40.80 2.31 -5.55
N SER A 29 40.97 1.03 -5.25
CA SER A 29 39.88 0.21 -4.73
C SER A 29 39.38 0.89 -3.46
N ALA A 30 38.14 1.37 -3.49
CA ALA A 30 37.44 1.84 -2.32
C ALA A 30 37.37 0.66 -1.32
N GLN A 31 38.29 0.66 -0.35
CA GLN A 31 38.26 -0.22 0.80
C GLN A 31 37.18 0.30 1.76
N GLY A 32 35.93 0.01 1.45
CA GLY A 32 34.78 0.21 2.31
C GLY A 32 33.70 -0.76 1.83
N GLY A 33 33.08 -1.51 2.74
CA GLY A 33 31.89 -2.29 2.38
C GLY A 33 30.75 -1.40 1.88
N PRO A 34 29.62 -1.99 1.45
CA PRO A 34 28.49 -1.20 1.02
C PRO A 34 28.09 -0.24 2.14
N ASP A 35 27.94 1.02 1.76
CA ASP A 35 27.70 2.13 2.69
C ASP A 35 26.33 1.94 3.33
N LYS A 36 26.32 1.58 4.63
CA LYS A 36 25.10 1.33 5.40
C LYS A 36 24.17 2.55 5.34
N GLN A 37 24.73 3.76 5.33
CA GLN A 37 23.97 5.00 5.27
C GLN A 37 23.33 5.18 3.90
N ALA A 38 24.00 4.75 2.83
CA ALA A 38 23.39 4.72 1.51
C ALA A 38 22.24 3.71 1.43
N ILE A 39 22.35 2.53 2.07
CA ILE A 39 21.26 1.54 2.14
C ILE A 39 20.05 2.12 2.86
N ILE A 40 20.28 2.74 4.03
CA ILE A 40 19.21 3.37 4.82
C ILE A 40 18.55 4.52 4.03
N ALA A 41 19.33 5.29 3.27
CA ALA A 41 18.79 6.33 2.41
C ALA A 41 17.91 5.75 1.27
N THR A 42 18.37 4.69 0.60
CA THR A 42 17.57 3.97 -0.41
C THR A 42 16.26 3.46 0.18
N TYR A 43 16.29 2.86 1.37
CA TYR A 43 15.09 2.39 2.06
C TYR A 43 14.07 3.51 2.29
N ALA A 44 14.52 4.67 2.79
CA ALA A 44 13.66 5.83 3.00
C ALA A 44 13.14 6.42 1.67
N ASP A 45 13.92 6.38 0.60
CA ASP A 45 13.51 6.84 -0.73
C ASP A 45 12.45 5.90 -1.34
N ILE A 46 12.58 4.58 -1.14
CA ILE A 46 11.55 3.60 -1.54
C ILE A 46 10.27 3.85 -0.74
N ALA A 47 10.34 4.03 0.58
CA ALA A 47 9.17 4.32 1.42
C ALA A 47 8.42 5.56 0.91
N HIS A 48 9.15 6.65 0.67
CA HIS A 48 8.59 7.90 0.17
C HIS A 48 7.95 7.72 -1.22
N ALA A 49 8.61 6.99 -2.13
CA ALA A 49 8.06 6.70 -3.45
C ALA A 49 6.79 5.85 -3.36
N GLY A 50 6.79 4.79 -2.56
CA GLY A 50 5.63 3.92 -2.33
C GLY A 50 4.41 4.69 -1.83
N TYR A 51 4.55 5.47 -0.75
CA TYR A 51 3.43 6.28 -0.26
C TYR A 51 3.01 7.39 -1.23
N THR A 52 3.94 8.00 -1.97
CA THR A 52 3.60 8.99 -3.01
C THR A 52 2.78 8.35 -4.14
N ASP A 53 3.11 7.12 -4.53
CA ASP A 53 2.40 6.39 -5.56
C ASP A 53 1.03 5.91 -5.05
N SER A 54 0.92 5.54 -3.77
CA SER A 54 -0.38 5.30 -3.10
C SER A 54 -1.27 6.54 -3.11
N VAL A 55 -0.72 7.73 -2.82
CA VAL A 55 -1.47 9.00 -2.91
C VAL A 55 -2.00 9.22 -4.33
N ALA A 56 -1.15 9.01 -5.34
CA ALA A 56 -1.54 9.24 -6.74
C ALA A 56 -2.72 8.34 -7.14
N LEU A 57 -2.64 7.04 -6.85
CA LEU A 57 -3.70 6.10 -7.22
C LEU A 57 -4.94 6.22 -6.32
N ALA A 58 -4.81 6.63 -5.06
CA ALA A 58 -5.96 6.95 -4.21
C ALA A 58 -6.75 8.16 -4.73
N ARG A 59 -6.09 9.16 -5.32
CA ARG A 59 -6.77 10.27 -6.01
C ARG A 59 -7.49 9.82 -7.28
N ASP A 60 -6.92 8.86 -8.01
CA ASP A 60 -7.61 8.27 -9.16
C ASP A 60 -8.84 7.47 -8.73
N LEU A 61 -8.76 6.73 -7.60
CA LEU A 61 -9.90 6.09 -6.95
C LEU A 61 -10.98 7.10 -6.56
N GLN A 62 -10.61 8.17 -5.84
CA GLN A 62 -11.54 9.23 -5.46
C GLN A 62 -12.27 9.80 -6.69
N LYS A 63 -11.54 10.12 -7.76
CA LYS A 63 -12.14 10.63 -9.01
C LYS A 63 -13.09 9.61 -9.66
N ALA A 64 -12.77 8.32 -9.63
CA ALA A 64 -13.65 7.27 -10.14
C ALA A 64 -14.94 7.14 -9.30
N VAL A 65 -14.82 7.28 -7.98
CA VAL A 65 -15.93 7.33 -7.02
C VAL A 65 -16.80 8.57 -7.27
N ASP A 66 -16.22 9.76 -7.43
CA ASP A 66 -16.95 10.98 -7.78
C ASP A 66 -17.79 10.78 -9.04
N THR A 67 -17.21 10.11 -10.03
CA THR A 67 -17.87 9.81 -11.31
C THR A 67 -19.02 8.80 -11.13
N LEU A 68 -18.83 7.77 -10.31
CA LEU A 68 -19.87 6.82 -9.92
C LEU A 68 -21.03 7.52 -9.21
N ILE A 69 -20.76 8.38 -8.24
CA ILE A 69 -21.77 9.11 -7.47
C ILE A 69 -22.52 10.12 -8.36
N ALA A 70 -21.80 10.83 -9.23
CA ALA A 70 -22.40 11.81 -10.13
C ALA A 70 -23.28 11.16 -11.20
N THR A 71 -22.81 10.05 -11.79
CA THR A 71 -23.45 9.34 -12.90
C THR A 71 -23.49 7.82 -12.69
N PRO A 72 -24.32 7.33 -11.74
CA PRO A 72 -24.35 5.93 -11.37
C PRO A 72 -24.69 5.02 -12.55
N SER A 73 -23.85 4.01 -12.79
CA SER A 73 -24.06 2.97 -13.79
C SER A 73 -23.16 1.77 -13.54
N ALA A 74 -23.46 0.63 -14.16
CA ALA A 74 -22.61 -0.55 -14.08
C ALA A 74 -21.17 -0.27 -14.55
N ALA A 75 -21.01 0.57 -15.58
CA ALA A 75 -19.70 0.94 -16.10
C ALA A 75 -18.90 1.77 -15.09
N GLN A 76 -19.52 2.74 -14.41
CA GLN A 76 -18.82 3.53 -13.40
C GLN A 76 -18.52 2.73 -12.12
N MET A 77 -19.39 1.78 -11.77
CA MET A 77 -19.13 0.85 -10.67
C MET A 77 -17.89 0.01 -10.95
N ALA A 78 -17.79 -0.54 -12.16
CA ALA A 78 -16.61 -1.28 -12.58
C ALA A 78 -15.35 -0.39 -12.60
N ALA A 79 -15.46 0.86 -13.05
CA ALA A 79 -14.34 1.80 -13.03
C ALA A 79 -13.85 2.11 -11.61
N ALA A 80 -14.75 2.36 -10.65
CA ALA A 80 -14.40 2.59 -9.25
C ALA A 80 -13.73 1.36 -8.62
N ARG A 81 -14.26 0.16 -8.88
CA ARG A 81 -13.63 -1.10 -8.44
C ARG A 81 -12.22 -1.29 -9.00
N GLN A 82 -12.02 -1.04 -10.29
CA GLN A 82 -10.70 -1.13 -10.91
C GLN A 82 -9.72 -0.09 -10.35
N ALA A 83 -10.20 1.13 -10.07
CA ALA A 83 -9.38 2.15 -9.44
C ALA A 83 -9.00 1.79 -8.00
N TRP A 84 -9.89 1.13 -7.25
CA TRP A 84 -9.60 0.63 -5.91
C TRP A 84 -8.51 -0.44 -5.94
N LEU A 85 -8.64 -1.43 -6.83
CA LEU A 85 -7.63 -2.47 -7.03
C LEU A 85 -6.26 -1.87 -7.39
N ALA A 86 -6.24 -0.86 -8.28
CA ALA A 86 -5.01 -0.15 -8.63
C ALA A 86 -4.42 0.61 -7.44
N ALA A 87 -5.25 1.31 -6.67
CA ALA A 87 -4.82 2.07 -5.48
C ALA A 87 -4.29 1.18 -4.35
N ARG A 88 -4.72 -0.09 -4.31
CA ARG A 88 -4.25 -1.08 -3.34
C ARG A 88 -2.79 -1.51 -3.58
N VAL A 89 -2.38 -1.60 -4.85
CA VAL A 89 -1.08 -2.14 -5.27
C VAL A 89 0.15 -1.47 -4.63
N PRO A 90 0.35 -0.14 -4.72
CA PRO A 90 1.52 0.49 -4.12
C PRO A 90 1.45 0.47 -2.59
N TYR A 91 0.26 0.55 -2.00
CA TYR A 91 0.08 0.55 -0.55
C TYR A 91 0.51 -0.77 0.08
N MET A 92 0.10 -1.90 -0.48
CA MET A 92 0.50 -3.23 0.03
C MET A 92 2.03 -3.41 0.02
N GLN A 93 2.73 -2.84 -0.96
CA GLN A 93 4.19 -2.85 -0.98
C GLN A 93 4.84 -2.01 0.15
N THR A 94 4.07 -1.15 0.82
CA THR A 94 4.55 -0.34 1.96
C THR A 94 4.39 -1.01 3.32
N GLU A 95 3.71 -2.15 3.42
CA GLU A 95 3.55 -2.84 4.70
C GLU A 95 4.88 -3.30 5.29
N VAL A 96 5.91 -3.49 4.46
CA VAL A 96 7.28 -3.85 4.90
C VAL A 96 7.93 -2.76 5.79
N PHE A 97 7.38 -1.54 5.78
CA PHE A 97 7.83 -0.45 6.65
C PHE A 97 7.24 -0.52 8.06
N ARG A 98 6.22 -1.36 8.30
CA ARG A 98 5.67 -1.66 9.64
C ARG A 98 6.69 -2.41 10.49
N PHE A 99 6.44 -2.50 11.80
CA PHE A 99 7.20 -3.24 12.82
C PHE A 99 8.61 -2.73 13.13
N GLY A 100 9.30 -2.12 12.17
CA GLY A 100 10.59 -1.48 12.34
C GLY A 100 10.50 0.03 12.60
N ASN A 101 9.35 0.64 12.29
CA ASN A 101 9.14 2.09 12.37
C ASN A 101 7.84 2.37 13.11
N ALA A 102 7.92 2.70 14.40
CA ALA A 102 6.75 2.84 15.27
C ALA A 102 5.68 3.79 14.71
N ILE A 103 6.09 4.89 14.08
CA ILE A 103 5.15 5.83 13.46
C ILE A 103 4.28 5.15 12.39
N VAL A 104 4.82 4.16 11.67
CA VAL A 104 4.08 3.39 10.65
C VAL A 104 3.01 2.52 11.29
N ASP A 105 3.34 1.86 12.40
CA ASP A 105 2.39 1.04 13.15
C ASP A 105 1.26 1.91 13.77
N ASP A 106 1.60 3.12 14.24
CA ASP A 106 0.63 4.03 14.89
C ASP A 106 -0.49 4.51 13.95
N TRP A 107 -0.26 4.59 12.64
CA TRP A 107 -1.28 5.04 11.67
C TRP A 107 -2.04 3.90 10.99
N GLU A 108 -1.55 2.67 11.09
CA GLU A 108 -2.04 1.54 10.28
C GLU A 108 -3.53 1.27 10.49
N GLY A 109 -3.99 1.37 11.74
CA GLY A 109 -5.40 1.15 12.09
C GLY A 109 -6.36 2.05 11.31
N LYS A 110 -5.94 3.25 10.91
CA LYS A 110 -6.81 4.19 10.18
C LYS A 110 -6.98 3.84 8.71
N VAL A 111 -5.95 3.25 8.09
CA VAL A 111 -5.86 3.12 6.63
C VAL A 111 -6.11 1.68 6.18
N ASN A 112 -5.76 0.70 7.01
CA ASN A 112 -5.72 -0.72 6.64
C ASN A 112 -6.17 -1.64 7.79
N ALA A 113 -6.96 -1.14 8.76
CA ALA A 113 -7.48 -2.00 9.81
C ALA A 113 -8.38 -3.11 9.27
N TRP A 114 -8.22 -4.28 9.86
CA TRP A 114 -8.97 -5.49 9.61
C TRP A 114 -8.96 -6.35 10.89
N PRO A 115 -10.02 -7.11 11.22
CA PRO A 115 -11.29 -7.30 10.49
C PRO A 115 -12.22 -6.08 10.54
N LEU A 116 -13.24 -6.05 9.66
CA LEU A 116 -14.24 -4.98 9.59
C LEU A 116 -15.65 -5.55 9.82
N ASP A 117 -16.35 -5.07 10.85
CA ASP A 117 -17.76 -5.37 11.10
C ASP A 117 -18.66 -4.59 10.12
N GLU A 118 -19.08 -5.22 9.03
CA GLU A 118 -19.78 -4.57 7.91
C GLU A 118 -21.13 -3.98 8.33
N GLY A 119 -21.77 -4.61 9.32
CA GLY A 119 -23.04 -4.17 9.88
C GLY A 119 -22.96 -2.85 10.63
N LEU A 120 -21.76 -2.36 10.98
CA LEU A 120 -21.58 -0.97 11.43
C LEU A 120 -21.90 0.02 10.30
N ILE A 121 -21.42 -0.26 9.10
CA ILE A 121 -21.43 0.69 7.97
C ILE A 121 -22.78 0.68 7.24
N ASP A 122 -23.22 -0.48 6.74
CA ASP A 122 -24.39 -0.57 5.86
C ASP A 122 -25.23 -1.83 6.14
N TYR A 123 -26.20 -2.10 5.27
CA TYR A 123 -26.98 -3.32 5.31
C TYR A 123 -26.10 -4.56 5.07
N VAL A 124 -26.51 -5.64 5.73
CA VAL A 124 -25.89 -6.97 5.67
C VAL A 124 -26.98 -8.03 5.45
N ALA A 125 -26.58 -9.21 4.96
CA ALA A 125 -27.46 -10.34 4.77
C ALA A 125 -28.02 -10.83 6.11
N PRO A 126 -29.24 -11.41 6.14
CA PRO A 126 -29.84 -11.90 7.40
C PRO A 126 -28.99 -12.92 8.16
N ALA A 127 -28.13 -13.68 7.47
CA ALA A 127 -27.24 -14.67 8.06
C ALA A 127 -26.16 -14.05 8.97
N TYR A 128 -25.84 -12.77 8.78
CA TYR A 128 -24.86 -12.03 9.58
C TYR A 128 -25.25 -11.91 11.06
N GLY A 129 -26.56 -11.97 11.35
CA GLY A 129 -27.10 -11.72 12.67
C GLY A 129 -27.27 -10.25 12.98
N ASN A 130 -27.69 -9.96 14.22
CA ASN A 130 -28.02 -8.60 14.68
C ASN A 130 -27.24 -8.19 15.94
N SER A 131 -26.37 -9.07 16.44
CA SER A 131 -25.59 -8.84 17.64
C SER A 131 -24.34 -9.71 17.61
N SER A 132 -23.26 -9.16 18.15
CA SER A 132 -22.03 -9.88 18.45
C SER A 132 -21.65 -9.61 19.90
N ASN A 133 -21.07 -10.61 20.58
CA ASN A 133 -20.68 -10.48 21.97
C ASN A 133 -19.59 -9.42 22.10
N GLY A 134 -19.86 -8.36 22.86
CA GLY A 134 -18.89 -7.29 23.09
C GLY A 134 -18.91 -6.18 22.03
N ASN A 135 -19.66 -6.31 20.94
CA ASN A 135 -19.85 -5.22 19.98
C ASN A 135 -21.30 -4.66 19.99
N PRO A 136 -21.55 -3.52 20.68
CA PRO A 136 -22.87 -2.92 20.77
C PRO A 136 -23.35 -2.25 19.47
N VAL A 137 -22.47 -2.06 18.48
CA VAL A 137 -22.78 -1.40 17.20
C VAL A 137 -22.67 -2.36 15.99
N TYR A 138 -22.58 -3.66 16.25
CA TYR A 138 -22.39 -4.72 15.24
C TYR A 138 -23.35 -4.65 14.05
N ALA A 139 -24.61 -4.24 14.27
CA ALA A 139 -25.62 -4.09 13.23
C ALA A 139 -26.20 -2.65 13.19
N ALA A 140 -25.38 -1.66 13.52
CA ALA A 140 -25.80 -0.26 13.65
C ALA A 140 -26.27 0.36 12.31
N ASN A 141 -25.68 -0.04 11.18
CA ASN A 141 -25.97 0.46 9.84
C ASN A 141 -26.09 1.99 9.83
N VAL A 142 -24.95 2.67 10.01
CA VAL A 142 -24.89 4.13 10.12
C VAL A 142 -25.37 4.84 8.85
N ILE A 143 -25.31 4.17 7.70
CA ILE A 143 -25.92 4.67 6.45
C ILE A 143 -27.44 4.77 6.56
N ALA A 144 -28.11 3.82 7.20
CA ALA A 144 -29.56 3.87 7.40
C ALA A 144 -30.00 4.67 8.62
N ASN A 145 -29.12 4.82 9.62
CA ASN A 145 -29.47 5.38 10.92
C ASN A 145 -28.70 6.68 11.19
N PRO A 146 -29.36 7.86 11.18
CA PRO A 146 -28.71 9.14 11.44
C PRO A 146 -28.36 9.36 12.92
N GLU A 147 -28.69 8.39 13.79
CA GLU A 147 -28.40 8.44 15.22
C GLU A 147 -27.97 7.04 15.69
N ILE A 148 -26.74 6.92 16.21
CA ILE A 148 -26.21 5.66 16.78
C ILE A 148 -26.07 5.80 18.29
N ARG A 149 -26.44 4.76 19.05
CA ARG A 149 -26.27 4.73 20.51
C ARG A 149 -25.22 3.71 20.91
N VAL A 150 -24.22 4.14 21.68
CA VAL A 150 -23.15 3.29 22.20
C VAL A 150 -22.71 3.77 23.58
N GLY A 151 -22.56 2.85 24.54
CA GLY A 151 -22.04 3.20 25.88
C GLY A 151 -22.82 4.33 26.60
N GLY A 152 -24.14 4.43 26.38
CA GLY A 152 -24.99 5.50 26.94
C GLY A 152 -24.83 6.87 26.27
N LYS A 153 -24.00 6.98 25.23
CA LYS A 153 -23.83 8.19 24.41
C LYS A 153 -24.62 8.05 23.11
N THR A 154 -25.02 9.19 22.56
CA THR A 154 -25.66 9.30 21.25
C THR A 154 -24.67 9.96 20.30
N VAL A 155 -24.41 9.31 19.16
CA VAL A 155 -23.59 9.82 18.06
C VAL A 155 -24.54 10.33 16.98
N ASP A 156 -24.38 11.61 16.62
CA ASP A 156 -25.09 12.23 15.51
C ASP A 156 -24.41 11.84 14.19
N ALA A 157 -25.08 10.98 13.43
CA ALA A 157 -24.67 10.53 12.11
C ALA A 157 -25.54 11.12 10.99
N ALA A 158 -26.24 12.23 11.25
CA ALA A 158 -27.06 12.88 10.23
C ALA A 158 -26.24 13.32 9.02
N GLN A 159 -24.97 13.70 9.22
CA GLN A 159 -24.00 14.02 8.18
C GLN A 159 -22.80 13.08 8.24
N LEU A 160 -22.55 12.32 7.17
CA LEU A 160 -21.46 11.36 7.08
C LEU A 160 -20.20 12.08 6.60
N THR A 161 -19.50 12.74 7.52
CA THR A 161 -18.29 13.54 7.25
C THR A 161 -17.02 12.77 7.59
N LYS A 162 -15.87 13.18 7.04
CA LYS A 162 -14.55 12.63 7.42
C LYS A 162 -14.33 12.57 8.92
N ALA A 163 -14.63 13.67 9.63
CA ALA A 163 -14.46 13.74 11.09
C ALA A 163 -15.39 12.76 11.82
N LEU A 164 -16.63 12.56 11.34
CA LEU A 164 -17.49 11.53 11.91
C LEU A 164 -16.87 10.14 11.74
N LEU A 165 -16.41 9.80 10.52
CA LEU A 165 -15.83 8.49 10.24
C LEU A 165 -14.57 8.24 11.09
N ALA A 166 -13.62 9.18 11.08
CA ALA A 166 -12.32 9.04 11.73
C ALA A 166 -12.38 9.18 13.26
N ASP A 167 -13.12 10.16 13.78
CA ASP A 167 -13.03 10.54 15.20
C ASP A 167 -14.17 9.97 16.05
N SER A 168 -15.25 9.50 15.43
CA SER A 168 -16.46 9.04 16.15
C SER A 168 -16.85 7.60 15.88
N LEU A 169 -16.72 7.11 14.63
CA LEU A 169 -17.16 5.78 14.24
C LEU A 169 -16.04 4.75 14.25
N HIS A 170 -14.84 5.13 13.81
CA HIS A 170 -13.70 4.22 13.80
C HIS A 170 -13.35 3.79 15.24
N GLU A 171 -13.28 2.48 15.45
CA GLU A 171 -13.07 1.82 16.74
C GLU A 171 -14.08 2.23 17.82
N ILE A 172 -15.28 2.66 17.42
CA ILE A 172 -16.31 3.14 18.34
C ILE A 172 -16.61 2.10 19.43
N GLY A 173 -16.68 2.55 20.68
CA GLY A 173 -16.90 1.65 21.82
C GLY A 173 -15.69 0.78 22.19
N GLY A 174 -14.53 0.99 21.56
CA GLY A 174 -13.29 0.24 21.78
C GLY A 174 -13.27 -1.12 21.08
N GLY A 175 -14.12 -1.33 20.08
CA GLY A 175 -14.09 -2.55 19.25
C GLY A 175 -13.17 -2.37 18.06
N GLU A 176 -12.08 -3.15 17.98
CA GLU A 176 -11.10 -3.07 16.89
C GLU A 176 -11.75 -3.36 15.52
N ALA A 177 -12.74 -4.27 15.49
CA ALA A 177 -13.51 -4.58 14.28
C ALA A 177 -14.46 -3.46 13.83
N ASN A 178 -14.67 -2.41 14.63
CA ASN A 178 -15.48 -1.25 14.23
C ASN A 178 -14.71 -0.32 13.28
N VAL A 179 -14.24 -0.87 12.17
CA VAL A 179 -13.47 -0.16 11.14
C VAL A 179 -14.44 0.67 10.30
N ALA A 180 -14.24 1.99 10.28
CA ALA A 180 -15.10 2.94 9.58
C ALA A 180 -14.37 3.72 8.46
N THR A 181 -13.07 3.50 8.31
CA THR A 181 -12.17 4.28 7.45
C THR A 181 -11.26 3.35 6.64
N GLY A 182 -10.41 3.91 5.77
CA GLY A 182 -9.39 3.16 5.07
C GLY A 182 -9.88 2.34 3.88
N TYR A 183 -8.99 1.49 3.36
CA TYR A 183 -9.21 0.71 2.14
C TYR A 183 -10.42 -0.22 2.25
N HIS A 184 -10.55 -0.93 3.37
CA HIS A 184 -11.59 -1.94 3.57
C HIS A 184 -13.00 -1.36 3.73
N ALA A 185 -13.15 -0.18 4.33
CA ALA A 185 -14.45 0.50 4.37
C ALA A 185 -14.91 0.89 2.95
N ILE A 186 -13.99 1.39 2.12
CA ILE A 186 -14.26 1.71 0.71
C ILE A 186 -14.55 0.43 -0.08
N GLU A 187 -13.80 -0.64 0.18
CA GLU A 187 -13.99 -1.96 -0.43
C GLU A 187 -15.40 -2.51 -0.15
N PHE A 188 -15.82 -2.55 1.11
CA PHE A 188 -17.16 -2.97 1.49
C PHE A 188 -18.26 -2.11 0.83
N LEU A 189 -18.02 -0.81 0.69
CA LEU A 189 -18.94 0.06 -0.02
C LEU A 189 -18.96 -0.23 -1.53
N LEU A 190 -17.87 -0.69 -2.13
CA LEU A 190 -17.81 -1.01 -3.55
C LEU A 190 -18.25 -2.45 -3.88
N TRP A 191 -18.08 -3.41 -3.00
CA TRP A 191 -18.44 -4.81 -3.25
C TRP A 191 -19.60 -5.32 -2.39
N GLY A 192 -19.87 -4.70 -1.24
CA GLY A 192 -20.79 -5.26 -0.24
C GLY A 192 -20.17 -6.49 0.42
N GLN A 193 -20.98 -7.24 1.15
CA GLN A 193 -20.51 -8.51 1.72
C GLN A 193 -20.14 -9.49 0.62
N ASP A 194 -19.07 -10.24 0.86
CA ASP A 194 -18.86 -11.48 0.14
C ASP A 194 -19.69 -12.60 0.80
N LEU A 195 -20.59 -13.20 0.01
CA LEU A 195 -21.48 -14.26 0.48
C LEU A 195 -21.12 -15.62 -0.14
N ASN A 196 -19.93 -15.74 -0.74
CA ASN A 196 -19.45 -16.98 -1.35
C ASN A 196 -18.81 -17.95 -0.33
N GLY A 197 -18.69 -17.54 0.94
CA GLY A 197 -18.07 -18.36 1.99
C GLY A 197 -16.61 -18.61 1.68
N THR A 198 -16.17 -19.87 1.67
CA THR A 198 -14.82 -20.26 1.23
C THR A 198 -14.75 -20.61 -0.27
N GLY A 199 -15.85 -20.40 -1.01
CA GLY A 199 -15.90 -20.57 -2.45
C GLY A 199 -15.39 -19.33 -3.18
N PRO A 200 -14.99 -19.45 -4.46
CA PRO A 200 -14.52 -18.31 -5.24
C PRO A 200 -15.64 -17.30 -5.51
N GLY A 201 -15.30 -16.02 -5.50
CA GLY A 201 -16.22 -14.93 -5.85
C GLY A 201 -16.04 -13.73 -4.94
N ALA A 202 -16.40 -12.56 -5.45
CA ALA A 202 -16.40 -11.31 -4.71
C ALA A 202 -17.83 -10.90 -4.34
N GLY A 203 -17.94 -9.94 -3.42
CA GLY A 203 -19.19 -9.23 -3.17
C GLY A 203 -19.77 -8.61 -4.44
N ASN A 204 -21.10 -8.53 -4.52
CA ASN A 204 -21.78 -8.05 -5.72
C ASN A 204 -22.81 -6.95 -5.45
N ARG A 205 -22.39 -5.91 -4.72
CA ARG A 205 -23.19 -4.70 -4.53
C ARG A 205 -23.58 -4.11 -5.91
N PRO A 206 -24.88 -3.84 -6.15
CA PRO A 206 -25.29 -3.30 -7.43
C PRO A 206 -25.00 -1.79 -7.50
N TRP A 207 -24.66 -1.29 -8.70
CA TRP A 207 -24.45 0.16 -8.91
C TRP A 207 -25.68 1.01 -8.57
N THR A 208 -26.88 0.41 -8.57
CA THR A 208 -28.14 1.05 -8.18
C THR A 208 -28.18 1.44 -6.71
N ASP A 209 -27.24 0.98 -5.89
CA ASP A 209 -27.03 1.47 -4.52
C ASP A 209 -26.48 2.89 -4.44
N TYR A 210 -26.02 3.41 -5.57
CA TYR A 210 -25.57 4.80 -5.73
C TYR A 210 -26.51 5.60 -6.63
N ALA A 211 -27.56 4.98 -7.17
CA ALA A 211 -28.51 5.63 -8.07
C ALA A 211 -29.42 6.62 -7.35
N LYS A 212 -29.96 7.57 -8.12
CA LYS A 212 -30.85 8.63 -7.62
C LYS A 212 -32.32 8.30 -7.88
N GLY A 213 -33.19 8.79 -7.00
CA GLY A 213 -34.65 8.64 -7.14
C GLY A 213 -35.08 7.19 -7.25
N ASP A 214 -36.02 6.91 -8.15
CA ASP A 214 -36.64 5.59 -8.30
C ASP A 214 -35.67 4.47 -8.73
N ALA A 215 -34.47 4.81 -9.20
CA ALA A 215 -33.43 3.84 -9.55
C ALA A 215 -32.64 3.34 -8.33
N CYS A 216 -32.79 3.95 -7.15
CA CYS A 216 -32.18 3.50 -5.91
C CYS A 216 -32.84 2.20 -5.42
N THR A 217 -32.09 1.08 -5.37
CA THR A 217 -32.68 -0.25 -5.09
C THR A 217 -32.68 -0.67 -3.63
N ASN A 218 -31.79 -0.13 -2.79
CA ASN A 218 -31.63 -0.56 -1.39
C ASN A 218 -31.81 0.57 -0.36
N GLY A 219 -32.44 1.68 -0.78
CA GLY A 219 -32.61 2.86 0.07
C GLY A 219 -31.28 3.52 0.44
N ASN A 220 -31.37 4.71 1.05
CA ASN A 220 -30.23 5.48 1.57
C ASN A 220 -29.08 5.69 0.56
N CYS A 221 -29.34 5.65 -0.76
CA CYS A 221 -28.31 5.74 -1.79
C CYS A 221 -27.49 7.04 -1.69
N ASP A 222 -28.15 8.17 -1.41
CA ASP A 222 -27.47 9.46 -1.20
C ASP A 222 -26.56 9.44 0.04
N ARG A 223 -26.95 8.75 1.12
CA ARG A 223 -26.13 8.61 2.33
C ARG A 223 -24.95 7.67 2.11
N ARG A 224 -25.17 6.56 1.39
CA ARG A 224 -24.09 5.65 1.00
C ARG A 224 -23.06 6.34 0.09
N ALA A 225 -23.54 7.15 -0.86
CA ALA A 225 -22.67 8.00 -1.67
C ALA A 225 -21.87 8.98 -0.81
N ALA A 226 -22.50 9.65 0.18
CA ALA A 226 -21.81 10.55 1.09
C ALA A 226 -20.76 9.83 1.97
N TYR A 227 -21.05 8.61 2.43
CA TYR A 227 -20.05 7.80 3.14
C TYR A 227 -18.86 7.50 2.23
N LEU A 228 -19.12 6.94 1.04
CA LEU A 228 -18.08 6.53 0.10
C LEU A 228 -17.19 7.71 -0.30
N ASP A 229 -17.78 8.87 -0.56
CA ASP A 229 -17.09 10.13 -0.81
C ASP A 229 -16.17 10.50 0.36
N ALA A 230 -16.72 10.64 1.57
CA ALA A 230 -15.95 10.97 2.77
C ALA A 230 -14.83 9.97 3.07
N ALA A 231 -15.07 8.66 2.90
CA ALA A 231 -14.08 7.63 3.11
C ALA A 231 -12.92 7.74 2.11
N THR A 232 -13.20 7.99 0.83
CA THR A 232 -12.14 8.19 -0.18
C THR A 232 -11.37 9.49 -0.01
N GLU A 233 -12.03 10.59 0.38
CA GLU A 233 -11.35 11.83 0.74
C GLU A 233 -10.40 11.62 1.93
N LEU A 234 -10.86 10.92 2.96
CA LEU A 234 -10.07 10.64 4.15
C LEU A 234 -8.85 9.77 3.83
N LEU A 235 -9.03 8.71 3.02
CA LEU A 235 -7.93 7.89 2.55
C LEU A 235 -6.85 8.72 1.84
N VAL A 236 -7.25 9.67 0.99
CA VAL A 236 -6.29 10.58 0.32
C VAL A 236 -5.57 11.46 1.34
N ASP A 237 -6.27 12.03 2.33
CA ASP A 237 -5.67 12.87 3.36
C ASP A 237 -4.62 12.09 4.19
N ASP A 238 -4.97 10.87 4.62
CA ASP A 238 -4.10 10.01 5.41
C ASP A 238 -2.84 9.61 4.61
N LEU A 239 -3.00 9.16 3.36
CA LEU A 239 -1.88 8.80 2.50
C LEU A 239 -0.97 9.99 2.19
N VAL A 240 -1.54 11.20 2.01
CA VAL A 240 -0.75 12.43 1.82
C VAL A 240 0.10 12.70 3.05
N TRP A 241 -0.49 12.57 4.24
CA TRP A 241 0.24 12.76 5.48
C TRP A 241 1.34 11.70 5.67
N MET A 242 1.07 10.44 5.34
CA MET A 242 2.06 9.34 5.38
C MET A 242 3.22 9.58 4.42
N ALA A 243 2.95 9.99 3.18
CA ALA A 243 4.00 10.36 2.22
C ALA A 243 4.88 11.50 2.75
N MET A 244 4.27 12.51 3.41
CA MET A 244 5.02 13.59 4.04
C MET A 244 5.95 13.13 5.16
N GLN A 245 5.63 12.03 5.87
CA GLN A 245 6.51 11.49 6.93
C GLN A 245 7.81 10.90 6.38
N TRP A 246 7.81 10.46 5.11
CA TRP A 246 8.97 9.88 4.44
C TRP A 246 9.70 10.86 3.50
N ALA A 247 9.12 12.04 3.25
CA ALA A 247 9.78 13.13 2.53
C ALA A 247 11.11 13.53 3.22
N PRO A 248 12.03 14.28 2.56
CA PRO A 248 13.35 14.61 3.11
C PRO A 248 13.37 15.23 4.52
N LYS A 249 12.30 15.93 4.91
CA LYS A 249 12.13 16.55 6.24
C LYS A 249 11.05 15.88 7.11
N GLY A 250 10.50 14.76 6.65
CA GLY A 250 9.44 14.04 7.33
C GLY A 250 9.94 13.33 8.59
N ALA A 251 9.05 13.14 9.57
CA ALA A 251 9.42 12.62 10.88
C ALA A 251 9.94 11.18 10.82
N ALA A 252 9.30 10.29 10.04
CA ALA A 252 9.72 8.91 9.89
C ALA A 252 11.13 8.81 9.30
N ARG A 253 11.41 9.58 8.24
CA ARG A 253 12.75 9.62 7.63
C ARG A 253 13.80 10.18 8.59
N GLN A 254 13.51 11.29 9.27
CA GLN A 254 14.46 11.90 10.21
C GLN A 254 14.76 10.98 11.38
N ASP A 255 13.76 10.30 11.94
CA ASP A 255 13.93 9.34 13.04
C ASP A 255 14.83 8.17 12.62
N LEU A 256 14.57 7.56 11.46
CA LEU A 256 15.40 6.48 10.92
C LEU A 256 16.85 6.93 10.66
N MET A 257 17.03 8.15 10.14
CA MET A 257 18.36 8.69 9.81
C MET A 257 19.15 9.16 11.03
N ALA A 258 18.49 9.43 12.16
CA ALA A 258 19.12 9.96 13.37
C ALA A 258 19.76 8.88 14.24
N VAL A 259 19.31 7.63 14.14
CA VAL A 259 19.86 6.51 14.91
C VAL A 259 21.18 5.99 14.30
N PRO A 260 22.04 5.31 15.07
CA PRO A 260 23.22 4.64 14.53
C PRO A 260 22.87 3.68 13.40
N ALA A 261 23.73 3.58 12.38
CA ALA A 261 23.48 2.79 11.16
C ALA A 261 23.02 1.35 11.45
N ASP A 262 23.65 0.69 12.43
CA ASP A 262 23.32 -0.69 12.79
C ASP A 262 21.94 -0.81 13.42
N GLN A 263 21.46 0.22 14.13
CA GLN A 263 20.11 0.25 14.66
C GLN A 263 19.09 0.49 13.54
N ALA A 264 19.38 1.38 12.58
CA ALA A 264 18.53 1.57 11.41
C ALA A 264 18.44 0.30 10.54
N LEU A 265 19.56 -0.38 10.30
CA LEU A 265 19.54 -1.68 9.61
C LEU A 265 18.77 -2.74 10.39
N ALA A 266 18.87 -2.75 11.73
CA ALA A 266 18.08 -3.66 12.56
C ALA A 266 16.58 -3.41 12.37
N ARG A 267 16.13 -2.15 12.29
CA ARG A 267 14.72 -1.81 12.00
C ARG A 267 14.27 -2.32 10.63
N ILE A 268 15.08 -2.15 9.59
CA ILE A 268 14.79 -2.67 8.23
C ILE A 268 14.63 -4.19 8.27
N LEU A 269 15.56 -4.90 8.93
CA LEU A 269 15.50 -6.35 9.09
C LEU A 269 14.30 -6.80 9.94
N THR A 270 13.93 -6.04 10.98
CA THR A 270 12.72 -6.29 11.76
C THR A 270 11.47 -6.18 10.91
N GLY A 271 11.33 -5.14 10.08
CA GLY A 271 10.19 -5.00 9.16
C GLY A 271 10.06 -6.19 8.20
N LEU A 272 11.17 -6.57 7.55
CA LEU A 272 11.22 -7.76 6.67
C LEU A 272 10.84 -9.05 7.41
N GLY A 273 11.41 -9.30 8.59
CA GLY A 273 11.17 -10.51 9.35
C GLY A 273 9.76 -10.60 9.93
N SER A 274 9.25 -9.49 10.48
CA SER A 274 7.92 -9.43 11.08
C SER A 274 6.83 -9.54 10.02
N LEU A 275 6.94 -8.81 8.89
CA LEU A 275 5.94 -8.93 7.83
C LEU A 275 5.94 -10.33 7.22
N SER A 276 7.11 -10.92 6.95
CA SER A 276 7.18 -12.24 6.31
C SER A 276 6.64 -13.37 7.19
N TYR A 277 7.16 -13.51 8.41
CA TYR A 277 6.84 -14.65 9.28
C TYR A 277 5.67 -14.38 10.22
N GLY A 278 5.67 -13.23 10.89
CA GLY A 278 4.64 -12.90 11.88
C GLY A 278 3.31 -12.61 11.22
N GLU A 279 3.29 -11.58 10.38
CA GLU A 279 2.05 -11.07 9.79
C GLU A 279 1.56 -11.92 8.61
N LEU A 280 2.33 -12.01 7.52
CA LEU A 280 1.88 -12.64 6.28
C LEU A 280 1.66 -14.15 6.44
N ALA A 281 2.70 -14.87 6.90
CA ALA A 281 2.58 -16.33 7.07
C ALA A 281 1.74 -16.74 8.29
N GLY A 282 1.84 -16.00 9.39
CA GLY A 282 1.22 -16.33 10.67
C GLY A 282 -0.24 -15.92 10.76
N GLU A 283 -0.51 -14.62 10.66
CA GLU A 283 -1.85 -14.07 10.82
C GLU A 283 -2.64 -14.16 9.50
N ARG A 284 -2.14 -13.63 8.39
CA ARG A 284 -2.95 -13.46 7.15
C ARG A 284 -3.22 -14.75 6.37
N ILE A 285 -2.27 -15.69 6.36
CA ILE A 285 -2.42 -16.95 5.62
C ILE A 285 -2.87 -18.08 6.53
N LYS A 286 -2.19 -18.28 7.67
CA LYS A 286 -2.40 -19.47 8.49
C LYS A 286 -3.65 -19.38 9.35
N LEU A 287 -4.02 -18.21 9.89
CA LEU A 287 -5.18 -18.08 10.76
C LEU A 287 -6.47 -18.39 10.01
N GLY A 288 -6.73 -17.70 8.89
CA GLY A 288 -7.91 -17.97 8.04
C GLY A 288 -7.97 -19.43 7.57
N LEU A 289 -6.83 -20.02 7.19
CA LEU A 289 -6.76 -21.44 6.83
C LEU A 289 -7.13 -22.38 8.01
N MET A 290 -6.72 -22.04 9.23
CA MET A 290 -6.99 -22.84 10.43
C MET A 290 -8.44 -22.70 10.93
N LEU A 291 -9.00 -21.50 10.85
CA LEU A 291 -10.35 -21.20 11.32
C LEU A 291 -11.41 -21.54 10.27
N HIS A 292 -11.02 -21.68 9.00
CA HIS A 292 -11.93 -21.78 7.86
C HIS A 292 -12.89 -20.58 7.80
N ASP A 293 -12.38 -19.42 8.17
CA ASP A 293 -13.14 -18.19 8.28
C ASP A 293 -12.65 -17.19 7.22
N PRO A 294 -13.46 -16.88 6.20
CA PRO A 294 -13.09 -15.91 5.18
C PRO A 294 -12.99 -14.48 5.73
N GLU A 295 -13.54 -14.18 6.90
CA GLU A 295 -13.41 -12.85 7.52
C GLU A 295 -12.01 -12.60 8.09
N GLU A 296 -11.16 -13.63 8.19
CA GLU A 296 -9.73 -13.47 8.51
C GLU A 296 -8.90 -13.04 7.29
N GLU A 297 -9.49 -13.04 6.09
CA GLU A 297 -8.80 -12.67 4.85
C GLU A 297 -8.89 -11.16 4.59
N HIS A 298 -7.74 -10.49 4.50
CA HIS A 298 -7.69 -9.13 3.99
C HIS A 298 -8.20 -9.06 2.55
N ASP A 299 -9.01 -8.04 2.26
CA ASP A 299 -9.61 -7.81 0.94
C ASP A 299 -10.59 -8.91 0.50
N CYS A 300 -11.28 -9.57 1.45
CA CYS A 300 -12.25 -10.63 1.16
C CYS A 300 -13.42 -10.12 0.29
N PHE A 301 -13.91 -8.89 0.52
CA PHE A 301 -15.05 -8.36 -0.22
C PHE A 301 -14.78 -8.27 -1.73
N SER A 302 -13.54 -7.97 -2.12
CA SER A 302 -13.14 -7.86 -3.53
C SER A 302 -12.52 -9.14 -4.11
N ASP A 303 -12.37 -10.20 -3.32
CA ASP A 303 -11.66 -11.43 -3.69
C ASP A 303 -10.21 -11.13 -4.15
N ASN A 304 -9.55 -10.18 -3.46
CA ASN A 304 -8.23 -9.65 -3.83
C ASN A 304 -7.10 -10.08 -2.87
N THR A 305 -7.41 -10.91 -1.86
CA THR A 305 -6.47 -11.41 -0.84
C THR A 305 -5.13 -11.88 -1.43
N HIS A 306 -5.18 -12.65 -2.52
CA HIS A 306 -3.99 -13.18 -3.20
C HIS A 306 -3.05 -12.09 -3.74
N ASN A 307 -3.59 -10.98 -4.24
CA ASN A 307 -2.77 -9.87 -4.70
C ASN A 307 -2.16 -9.10 -3.54
N SER A 308 -2.89 -8.94 -2.44
CA SER A 308 -2.36 -8.30 -1.24
C SER A 308 -1.18 -9.07 -0.65
N HIS A 309 -1.29 -10.40 -0.54
CA HIS A 309 -0.17 -11.27 -0.21
C HIS A 309 1.00 -11.14 -1.19
N TYR A 310 0.72 -11.13 -2.50
CA TYR A 310 1.75 -10.97 -3.52
C TYR A 310 2.50 -9.64 -3.37
N TYR A 311 1.78 -8.53 -3.17
CA TYR A 311 2.40 -7.21 -3.07
C TYR A 311 3.11 -6.96 -1.74
N ASP A 312 2.73 -7.63 -0.65
CA ASP A 312 3.54 -7.70 0.57
C ASP A 312 4.93 -8.27 0.27
N VAL A 313 4.99 -9.40 -0.46
CA VAL A 313 6.25 -10.03 -0.87
C VAL A 313 7.05 -9.13 -1.81
N ILE A 314 6.39 -8.46 -2.77
CA ILE A 314 7.06 -7.48 -3.63
C ILE A 314 7.64 -6.33 -2.79
N GLY A 315 6.93 -5.85 -1.76
CA GLY A 315 7.46 -4.87 -0.80
C GLY A 315 8.75 -5.35 -0.13
N MET A 316 8.76 -6.59 0.36
CA MET A 316 9.97 -7.22 0.92
C MET A 316 11.12 -7.28 -0.08
N LEU A 317 10.84 -7.69 -1.31
CA LEU A 317 11.84 -7.76 -2.37
C LEU A 317 12.40 -6.38 -2.71
N ASN A 318 11.54 -5.35 -2.77
CA ASN A 318 11.94 -3.98 -3.06
C ASN A 318 12.94 -3.48 -2.01
N VAL A 319 12.64 -3.71 -0.72
CA VAL A 319 13.52 -3.33 0.39
C VAL A 319 14.82 -4.12 0.40
N TYR A 320 14.75 -5.43 0.20
CA TYR A 320 15.94 -6.30 0.21
C TYR A 320 16.91 -5.95 -0.92
N THR A 321 16.38 -5.73 -2.12
CA THR A 321 17.16 -5.45 -3.34
C THR A 321 17.44 -3.96 -3.56
N GLY A 322 16.88 -3.07 -2.73
CA GLY A 322 17.06 -1.63 -2.87
C GLY A 322 16.51 -1.08 -4.19
N SER A 323 15.46 -1.69 -4.74
CA SER A 323 14.87 -1.32 -6.02
C SER A 323 13.35 -1.36 -5.99
N TYR A 324 12.70 -0.28 -6.40
CA TYR A 324 11.25 -0.16 -6.50
C TYR A 324 10.85 0.21 -7.93
N THR A 325 9.85 -0.50 -8.48
CA THR A 325 9.25 -0.17 -9.78
C THR A 325 7.93 0.56 -9.54
N ARG A 326 7.86 1.80 -10.00
CA ARG A 326 6.69 2.66 -9.84
C ARG A 326 5.56 2.24 -10.79
N PRO A 327 4.31 2.67 -10.56
CA PRO A 327 3.18 2.32 -11.45
C PRO A 327 3.37 2.72 -12.92
N ASP A 328 4.15 3.77 -13.20
CA ASP A 328 4.49 4.21 -14.56
C ASP A 328 5.61 3.40 -15.23
N GLY A 329 6.16 2.39 -14.53
CA GLY A 329 7.26 1.54 -14.98
C GLY A 329 8.65 2.13 -14.77
N SER A 330 8.77 3.37 -14.27
CA SER A 330 10.06 3.94 -13.87
C SER A 330 10.61 3.19 -12.65
N LYS A 331 11.94 3.15 -12.54
CA LYS A 331 12.63 2.44 -11.46
C LYS A 331 13.39 3.41 -10.57
N LEU A 332 13.23 3.23 -9.27
CA LEU A 332 14.06 3.83 -8.23
C LEU A 332 14.98 2.72 -7.70
N SER A 333 16.29 2.92 -7.78
CA SER A 333 17.27 1.95 -7.28
C SER A 333 18.43 2.65 -6.58
N GLY A 334 18.97 2.03 -5.55
CA GLY A 334 20.11 2.55 -4.78
C GLY A 334 20.92 1.43 -4.15
N ALA A 335 21.73 1.77 -3.14
CA ALA A 335 22.47 0.76 -2.37
C ALA A 335 21.50 -0.21 -1.68
N ALA A 336 21.81 -1.51 -1.75
CA ALA A 336 20.89 -2.57 -1.33
C ALA A 336 21.36 -3.31 -0.08
N LEU A 337 20.40 -3.84 0.69
CA LEU A 337 20.69 -4.76 1.78
C LEU A 337 21.31 -6.06 1.24
N ALA A 338 20.87 -6.53 0.07
CA ALA A 338 21.44 -7.67 -0.63
C ALA A 338 22.96 -7.53 -0.85
N ASP A 339 23.47 -6.35 -1.20
CA ASP A 339 24.92 -6.13 -1.38
C ASP A 339 25.68 -6.31 -0.07
N LEU A 340 25.11 -5.84 1.04
CA LEU A 340 25.69 -5.99 2.37
C LEU A 340 25.70 -7.46 2.80
N VAL A 341 24.61 -8.19 2.55
CA VAL A 341 24.53 -9.63 2.84
C VAL A 341 25.52 -10.39 1.97
N ALA A 342 25.57 -10.11 0.67
CA ALA A 342 26.49 -10.77 -0.27
C ALA A 342 27.96 -10.56 0.11
N GLN A 343 28.33 -9.38 0.61
CA GLN A 343 29.69 -9.15 1.08
C GLN A 343 30.04 -10.00 2.33
N LYS A 344 29.07 -10.23 3.21
CA LYS A 344 29.28 -10.94 4.48
C LYS A 344 29.14 -12.45 4.35
N ASP A 345 28.13 -12.91 3.62
CA ASP A 345 27.81 -14.30 3.34
C ASP A 345 27.11 -14.40 1.96
N PRO A 346 27.87 -14.63 0.88
CA PRO A 346 27.32 -14.79 -0.46
C PRO A 346 26.28 -15.91 -0.55
N GLY A 347 26.49 -17.01 0.17
CA GLY A 347 25.59 -18.17 0.15
C GLY A 347 24.27 -17.88 0.85
N LEU A 348 24.26 -17.03 1.89
CA LEU A 348 23.02 -16.52 2.48
C LEU A 348 22.27 -15.61 1.50
N ASN A 349 22.96 -14.69 0.84
CA ASN A 349 22.33 -13.81 -0.15
C ASN A 349 21.68 -14.59 -1.30
N GLU A 350 22.36 -15.61 -1.84
CA GLU A 350 21.80 -16.49 -2.87
C GLU A 350 20.53 -17.21 -2.41
N ARG A 351 20.47 -17.65 -1.14
CA ARG A 351 19.24 -18.26 -0.59
C ARG A 351 18.12 -17.24 -0.46
N MET A 352 18.40 -16.07 0.10
CA MET A 352 17.41 -14.99 0.26
C MET A 352 16.79 -14.58 -1.07
N LEU A 353 17.60 -14.40 -2.12
CA LEU A 353 17.13 -14.05 -3.47
C LEU A 353 16.34 -15.15 -4.17
N LYS A 354 16.46 -16.39 -3.70
CA LYS A 354 15.72 -17.54 -4.24
C LYS A 354 14.39 -17.73 -3.52
N ASP A 355 14.36 -17.42 -2.22
CA ASP A 355 13.19 -17.63 -1.36
C ASP A 355 12.20 -16.44 -1.42
N LEU A 356 12.67 -15.22 -1.74
CA LEU A 356 11.86 -14.03 -2.05
C LEU A 356 11.44 -14.00 -3.53
#